data_AF-G8SHP8-F1
#
_entry.id   AF-G8SHP8-F1
#
_cell.length_a   1.000
_cell.length_b   1.000
_cell.length_c   1.000
_cell.angle_alpha   90.00
_cell.angle_beta   90.00
_cell.angle_gamma   90.00
#
_symmetry.space_group_name_H-M   'P 1'
#
loop_
_entity.id
_entity.type
_entity.pdbx_description
1 polymer ?
#
loop_
_entity_poly.entity_id
_entity_poly.type
_entity_poly.pdbx_seq_one_letter_code
_entity_poly.pdbx_strand_id
1 'polypeptide(L)'
;MIEKVRTAVLAVVAFGGAGLWAYGMAVLQPLCEPGSPWWDDKTDLSYGARDVRWGAALACCLALVVLARGARSAVAVAGVGVVVWAGVDLVLDRADVGGSALLPLLSVAGAVVAAAAVGCRRAGRAMVSPDRHVFGVVAAIAIPVGLAVSFVTSGRNAEPELVWAVLPVVALHAGVGLVVALETATPFTRARAMAVTVAAVIWVVALAIRAVTTENMLAWLWVEAAVSGLLLTGIWWLGRSQATPWERTGMTFAGGLMTPALFFGLLFATSVFDLLSPLTRWAGSVPGIDGDVSWTTAGLLTGLSLAFGALTTRSDGSRRTAPPASTATGPHHARAGTRATAPTRT
;
A
#
# COMPACT_ATOMS: atom_id res chain seq x y z
N MET A 1 -4.97 14.00 -19.71
CA MET A 1 -5.53 14.40 -18.40
C MET A 1 -5.10 13.45 -17.28
N ILE A 2 -5.36 12.14 -17.41
CA ILE A 2 -5.05 11.11 -16.38
C ILE A 2 -3.56 11.11 -15.97
N GLU A 3 -2.62 11.17 -16.91
CA GLU A 3 -1.18 11.20 -16.58
C GLU A 3 -0.78 12.41 -15.72
N LYS A 4 -1.36 13.59 -15.98
CA LYS A 4 -1.08 14.81 -15.21
C LYS A 4 -1.62 14.67 -13.78
N VAL A 5 -2.88 14.21 -13.64
CA VAL A 5 -3.52 13.96 -12.35
C VAL A 5 -2.74 12.92 -11.55
N ARG A 6 -2.39 11.79 -12.18
CA ARG A 6 -1.53 10.75 -11.57
C ARG A 6 -0.23 11.33 -11.05
N THR A 7 0.50 12.03 -11.90
CA THR A 7 1.84 12.54 -11.53
C THR A 7 1.73 13.56 -10.40
N ALA A 8 0.71 14.42 -10.42
CA ALA A 8 0.48 15.40 -9.36
C ALA A 8 0.10 14.72 -8.04
N VAL A 9 -0.88 13.80 -8.05
CA VAL A 9 -1.32 13.10 -6.83
C VAL A 9 -0.18 12.28 -6.24
N LEU A 10 0.54 11.50 -7.05
CA LEU A 10 1.65 10.67 -6.54
C LEU A 10 2.83 11.50 -6.05
N ALA A 11 3.09 12.67 -6.66
CA ALA A 11 4.09 13.60 -6.13
C ALA A 11 3.67 14.14 -4.77
N VAL A 12 2.41 14.61 -4.63
CA VAL A 12 1.86 15.04 -3.34
C VAL A 12 1.95 13.91 -2.31
N VAL A 13 1.63 12.67 -2.70
CA VAL A 13 1.74 11.53 -1.79
C VAL A 13 3.18 11.27 -1.35
N ALA A 14 4.13 11.25 -2.29
CA ALA A 14 5.52 10.96 -2.00
C ALA A 14 6.15 12.04 -1.11
N PHE A 15 6.01 13.32 -1.48
CA PHE A 15 6.55 14.42 -0.68
C PHE A 15 5.80 14.60 0.64
N GLY A 16 4.48 14.42 0.64
CA GLY A 16 3.66 14.46 1.85
C GLY A 16 4.05 13.36 2.84
N GLY A 17 4.27 12.13 2.36
CA GLY A 17 4.74 11.02 3.19
C GLY A 17 6.11 11.28 3.79
N ALA A 18 7.06 11.78 2.99
CA ALA A 18 8.38 12.19 3.49
C ALA A 18 8.30 13.31 4.54
N GLY A 19 7.44 14.30 4.30
CA GLY A 19 7.21 15.43 5.20
C GLY A 19 6.59 15.00 6.52
N LEU A 20 5.56 14.16 6.48
CA LEU A 20 4.91 13.60 7.67
C LEU A 20 5.84 12.67 8.44
N TRP A 21 6.70 11.91 7.76
CA TRP A 21 7.73 11.13 8.42
C TRP A 21 8.71 12.03 9.18
N ALA A 22 9.24 13.08 8.54
CA ALA A 22 10.17 14.02 9.17
C ALA A 22 9.52 14.80 10.33
N TYR A 23 8.26 15.22 10.17
CA TYR A 23 7.46 15.81 11.24
C TYR A 23 7.23 14.81 12.38
N GLY A 24 6.92 13.57 12.02
CA GLY A 24 6.75 12.47 12.96
C GLY A 24 8.00 12.28 13.82
N MET A 25 9.18 12.31 13.21
CA MET A 25 10.47 12.17 13.90
C MET A 25 10.75 13.36 14.81
N ALA A 26 10.66 14.59 14.28
CA ALA A 26 11.18 15.77 14.96
C ALA A 26 10.19 16.46 15.90
N VAL A 27 8.88 16.19 15.76
CA VAL A 27 7.82 16.88 16.49
C VAL A 27 6.88 15.89 17.16
N LEU A 28 6.30 14.95 16.40
CA LEU A 28 5.29 14.04 16.95
C LEU A 28 5.88 13.09 18.00
N GLN A 29 7.04 12.48 17.71
CA GLN A 29 7.69 11.55 18.63
C GLN A 29 8.01 12.24 19.97
N PRO A 30 8.67 13.42 20.03
CA PRO A 30 8.89 14.12 21.30
C PRO A 30 7.61 14.49 22.06
N LEU A 31 6.53 14.83 21.35
CA LEU A 31 5.26 15.24 21.97
C LEU A 31 4.48 14.06 22.56
N CYS A 32 4.54 12.88 21.93
CA CYS A 32 3.97 11.64 22.44
C CYS A 32 4.80 11.03 23.59
N GLU A 33 5.92 11.67 23.94
CA GLU A 33 6.88 11.17 24.91
C GLU A 33 7.41 12.26 25.87
N PRO A 34 6.54 13.11 26.46
CA PRO A 34 6.96 14.34 27.14
C PRO A 34 7.65 14.08 28.49
N GLY A 35 8.77 14.78 28.75
CA GLY A 35 9.34 14.94 30.09
C GLY A 35 10.43 13.97 30.53
N SER A 36 10.95 13.11 29.65
CA SER A 36 12.06 12.21 29.96
C SER A 36 13.20 12.41 28.96
N PRO A 37 14.46 12.61 29.41
CA PRO A 37 15.64 12.57 28.54
C PRO A 37 15.83 11.19 27.89
N TRP A 38 15.25 10.13 28.48
CA TRP A 38 14.90 8.85 27.85
C TRP A 38 14.34 7.74 28.78
N TRP A 39 13.88 6.66 28.12
CA TRP A 39 13.35 5.31 28.43
C TRP A 39 13.18 4.73 29.85
N ASP A 40 13.71 5.31 30.92
CA ASP A 40 13.75 4.61 32.22
C ASP A 40 12.37 4.47 32.89
N ASP A 41 11.38 5.30 32.51
CA ASP A 41 10.05 5.35 33.15
C ASP A 41 8.85 5.36 32.17
N LYS A 42 9.03 5.05 30.88
CA LYS A 42 7.94 5.18 29.89
C LYS A 42 7.08 3.91 29.84
N THR A 43 5.89 3.98 30.44
CA THR A 43 4.86 2.94 30.37
C THR A 43 3.91 3.16 29.18
N ASP A 44 3.83 2.14 28.33
CA ASP A 44 2.69 1.65 27.53
C ASP A 44 2.27 2.25 26.17
N LEU A 45 2.68 3.43 25.66
CA LEU A 45 2.02 3.95 24.43
C LEU A 45 2.84 4.72 23.37
N SER A 46 4.18 4.62 23.34
CA SER A 46 5.03 5.32 22.34
C SER A 46 4.86 4.86 20.87
N TYR A 47 4.01 3.86 20.61
CA TYR A 47 3.82 3.25 19.30
C TYR A 47 3.00 4.09 18.32
N GLY A 48 2.14 4.98 18.81
CA GLY A 48 1.25 5.75 17.94
C GLY A 48 2.01 6.63 16.95
N ALA A 49 3.03 7.35 17.42
CA ALA A 49 3.86 8.20 16.57
C ALA A 49 4.67 7.37 15.56
N ARG A 50 5.14 6.18 15.95
CA ARG A 50 5.84 5.23 15.06
C ARG A 50 4.91 4.71 13.97
N ASP A 51 3.70 4.31 14.31
CA ASP A 51 2.70 3.84 13.34
C ASP A 51 2.38 4.93 12.29
N VAL A 52 2.20 6.17 12.73
CA VAL A 52 2.01 7.32 11.81
C VAL A 52 3.23 7.49 10.89
N ARG A 53 4.45 7.45 11.43
CA ARG A 53 5.70 7.57 10.65
C ARG A 53 5.84 6.45 9.62
N TRP A 54 5.63 5.21 10.03
CA TRP A 54 5.76 4.03 9.15
C TRP A 54 4.68 4.04 8.08
N GLY A 55 3.44 4.41 8.42
CA GLY A 55 2.37 4.62 7.46
C GLY A 55 2.74 5.68 6.42
N ALA A 56 3.27 6.82 6.85
CA ALA A 56 3.71 7.88 5.94
C ALA A 56 4.83 7.43 4.98
N ALA A 57 5.83 6.72 5.50
CA ALA A 57 6.93 6.16 4.71
C ALA A 57 6.44 5.11 3.69
N LEU A 58 5.52 4.23 4.10
CA LEU A 58 4.90 3.24 3.22
C LEU A 58 4.11 3.92 2.10
N ALA A 59 3.27 4.92 2.41
CA ALA A 59 2.52 5.67 1.39
C ALA A 59 3.46 6.31 0.36
N CYS A 60 4.58 6.90 0.81
CA CYS A 60 5.61 7.45 -0.06
C CYS A 60 6.19 6.39 -1.00
N CYS A 61 6.60 5.24 -0.45
CA CYS A 61 7.21 4.17 -1.24
C CYS A 61 6.21 3.56 -2.25
N LEU A 62 4.96 3.35 -1.83
CA LEU A 62 3.90 2.88 -2.72
C LEU A 62 3.64 3.88 -3.86
N ALA A 63 3.65 5.18 -3.59
CA ALA A 63 3.52 6.18 -4.64
C ALA A 63 4.67 6.14 -5.66
N LEU A 64 5.90 5.93 -5.21
CA LEU A 64 7.07 5.74 -6.09
C LEU A 64 6.93 4.48 -6.96
N VAL A 65 6.44 3.37 -6.39
CA VAL A 65 6.14 2.14 -7.13
C VAL A 65 5.09 2.38 -8.22
N VAL A 66 4.03 3.13 -7.92
CA VAL A 66 2.99 3.48 -8.91
C VAL A 66 3.55 4.41 -9.99
N LEU A 67 4.40 5.38 -9.63
CA LEU A 67 5.09 6.25 -10.60
C LEU A 67 5.96 5.45 -11.57
N ALA A 68 6.57 4.36 -11.10
CA ALA A 68 7.34 3.43 -11.91
C ALA A 68 6.49 2.52 -12.80
N ARG A 69 5.15 2.54 -12.68
CA ARG A 69 4.20 1.73 -13.47
C ARG A 69 4.50 0.21 -13.42
N GLY A 70 5.18 -0.23 -12.35
CA GLY A 70 5.59 -1.62 -12.18
C GLY A 70 6.92 -2.02 -12.84
N ALA A 71 7.77 -1.06 -13.23
CA ALA A 71 9.09 -1.36 -13.76
C ALA A 71 9.92 -2.13 -12.70
N ARG A 72 10.28 -3.38 -12.99
CA ARG A 72 10.87 -4.32 -12.01
C ARG A 72 12.06 -3.76 -11.24
N SER A 73 12.99 -3.08 -11.92
CA SER A 73 14.16 -2.47 -11.28
C SER A 73 13.76 -1.37 -10.29
N ALA A 74 12.81 -0.51 -10.66
CA ALA A 74 12.31 0.54 -9.78
C ALA A 74 11.49 -0.02 -8.61
N VAL A 75 10.70 -1.09 -8.83
CA VAL A 75 9.98 -1.79 -7.75
C VAL A 75 10.96 -2.42 -6.76
N ALA A 76 12.02 -3.08 -7.25
CA ALA A 76 13.06 -3.66 -6.41
C ALA A 76 13.79 -2.58 -5.60
N VAL A 77 14.18 -1.48 -6.24
CA VAL A 77 14.82 -0.33 -5.57
C VAL A 77 13.89 0.29 -4.53
N ALA A 78 12.60 0.46 -4.83
CA ALA A 78 11.63 0.96 -3.86
C ALA A 78 11.46 0.00 -2.67
N GLY A 79 11.44 -1.31 -2.90
CA GLY A 79 11.40 -2.32 -1.84
C GLY A 79 12.62 -2.26 -0.92
N VAL A 80 13.82 -2.16 -1.48
CA VAL A 80 15.06 -1.94 -0.69
C VAL A 80 14.98 -0.60 0.05
N GLY A 81 14.46 0.44 -0.61
CA GLY A 81 14.24 1.76 -0.02
C GLY A 81 13.36 1.73 1.21
N VAL A 82 12.27 0.94 1.22
CA VAL A 82 11.40 0.75 2.40
C VAL A 82 12.20 0.18 3.58
N VAL A 83 12.98 -0.87 3.34
CA VAL A 83 13.77 -1.53 4.39
C VAL A 83 14.84 -0.58 4.95
N VAL A 84 15.53 0.14 4.07
CA VAL A 84 16.54 1.14 4.48
C VAL A 84 15.89 2.28 5.25
N TRP A 85 14.73 2.78 4.80
CA TRP A 85 14.01 3.85 5.49
C TRP A 85 13.56 3.40 6.89
N ALA A 86 13.00 2.20 7.03
CA ALA A 86 12.64 1.64 8.33
C ALA A 86 13.87 1.50 9.25
N GLY A 87 15.03 1.12 8.71
CA GLY A 87 16.28 1.09 9.47
C GLY A 87 16.73 2.48 9.93
N VAL A 88 16.68 3.48 9.04
CA VAL A 88 17.00 4.88 9.37
C VAL A 88 16.03 5.41 10.43
N ASP A 89 14.75 5.10 10.29
CA ASP A 89 13.70 5.47 11.25
C ASP A 89 14.02 4.93 12.65
N LEU A 90 14.34 3.63 12.78
CA LEU A 90 14.73 3.02 14.06
C LEU A 90 16.02 3.61 14.64
N VAL A 91 17.02 3.90 13.80
CA VAL A 91 18.28 4.51 14.25
C VAL A 91 18.05 5.93 14.75
N LEU A 92 17.22 6.70 14.06
CA LEU A 92 16.88 8.07 14.47
C LEU A 92 15.94 8.09 15.68
N ASP A 93 15.06 7.10 15.83
CA ASP A 93 14.24 6.89 17.03
C ASP A 93 15.16 6.79 18.25
N ARG A 94 16.24 6.01 18.10
CA ARG A 94 17.30 5.86 19.09
C ARG A 94 18.21 7.07 19.23
N ALA A 95 18.16 8.07 18.36
CA ALA A 95 19.05 9.24 18.41
C ALA A 95 18.39 10.49 19.02
N ASP A 96 17.08 10.46 19.27
CA ASP A 96 16.27 11.58 19.78
C ASP A 96 16.51 12.88 19.01
N VAL A 97 16.24 12.80 17.72
CA VAL A 97 16.28 13.95 16.84
C VAL A 97 15.08 14.86 17.11
N GLY A 98 15.21 15.74 18.12
CA GLY A 98 14.21 16.74 18.46
C GLY A 98 13.99 17.80 17.38
N GLY A 99 13.23 18.86 17.71
CA GLY A 99 12.73 19.84 16.72
C GLY A 99 13.78 20.52 15.84
N SER A 100 15.03 20.67 16.30
CA SER A 100 16.14 21.22 15.51
C SER A 100 16.51 20.37 14.29
N ALA A 101 16.17 19.08 14.31
CA ALA A 101 16.41 18.15 13.20
C ALA A 101 15.36 18.23 12.09
N LEU A 102 14.23 18.92 12.31
CA LEU A 102 13.12 18.94 11.35
C LEU A 102 13.54 19.44 9.96
N LEU A 103 14.22 20.59 9.88
CA LEU A 103 14.65 21.17 8.60
C LEU A 103 15.71 20.30 7.89
N PRO A 104 16.76 19.79 8.58
CA PRO A 104 17.66 18.81 8.01
C PRO A 104 16.95 17.56 7.48
N LEU A 105 16.05 16.96 8.27
CA LEU A 105 15.31 15.75 7.89
C LEU A 105 14.42 16.00 6.67
N LEU A 106 13.67 17.10 6.64
CA LEU A 106 12.86 17.51 5.49
C LEU A 106 13.71 17.70 4.23
N SER A 107 14.88 18.34 4.38
CA SER A 107 15.77 18.61 3.25
C SER A 107 16.33 17.32 2.66
N VAL A 108 16.82 16.41 3.52
CA VAL A 108 17.40 15.12 3.09
C VAL A 108 16.31 14.21 2.53
N ALA A 109 15.20 14.01 3.25
CA ALA A 109 14.10 13.16 2.80
C ALA A 109 13.47 13.69 1.51
N GLY A 110 13.26 15.01 1.42
CA GLY A 110 12.77 15.67 0.21
C GLY A 110 13.69 15.48 -0.99
N ALA A 111 15.02 15.63 -0.80
CA ALA A 111 15.99 15.42 -1.88
C ALA A 111 16.02 13.97 -2.35
N VAL A 112 16.02 13.00 -1.42
CA VAL A 112 15.99 11.56 -1.73
C VAL A 112 14.71 11.20 -2.50
N VAL A 113 13.56 11.67 -2.03
CA VAL A 113 12.27 11.41 -2.69
C VAL A 113 12.18 12.09 -4.05
N ALA A 114 12.69 13.30 -4.21
CA ALA A 114 12.76 13.96 -5.51
C ALA A 114 13.59 13.15 -6.52
N ALA A 115 14.78 12.71 -6.12
CA ALA A 115 15.64 11.88 -6.96
C ALA A 115 14.97 10.54 -7.32
N ALA A 116 14.37 9.86 -6.33
CA ALA A 116 13.65 8.62 -6.52
C ALA A 116 12.44 8.78 -7.45
N ALA A 117 11.65 9.85 -7.28
CA ALA A 117 10.48 10.14 -8.11
C ALA A 117 10.88 10.39 -9.57
N VAL A 118 11.98 11.13 -9.82
CA VAL A 118 12.52 11.32 -11.18
C VAL A 118 12.95 9.98 -11.78
N GLY A 119 13.68 9.15 -11.03
CA GLY A 119 14.11 7.82 -11.47
C GLY A 119 12.93 6.90 -11.79
N CYS A 120 11.97 6.79 -10.88
CA CYS A 120 10.75 5.99 -11.05
C CYS A 120 9.93 6.45 -12.26
N ARG A 121 9.73 7.77 -12.42
CA ARG A 121 9.01 8.31 -13.56
C ARG A 121 9.71 8.01 -14.89
N ARG A 122 11.04 8.09 -14.94
CA ARG A 122 11.82 7.71 -16.13
C ARG A 122 11.65 6.22 -16.45
N ALA A 123 11.75 5.36 -15.44
CA ALA A 123 11.53 3.92 -15.61
C ALA A 123 10.11 3.59 -16.11
N GLY A 124 9.07 4.22 -15.53
CA GLY A 124 7.68 4.02 -15.95
C GLY A 124 7.37 4.53 -17.35
N ARG A 125 8.07 5.57 -17.83
CA ARG A 125 7.96 6.06 -19.22
C ARG A 125 8.57 5.10 -20.24
N ALA A 126 9.60 4.36 -19.84
CA ALA A 126 10.22 3.35 -20.71
C ALA A 126 9.33 2.10 -20.89
N MET A 127 8.31 1.91 -20.05
CA MET A 127 7.38 0.78 -20.16
C MET A 127 6.31 1.00 -21.24
N VAL A 128 6.18 0.02 -22.14
CA VAL A 128 5.13 -0.03 -23.17
C VAL A 128 3.74 -0.12 -22.54
N SER A 129 3.59 -0.95 -21.50
CA SER A 129 2.33 -1.10 -20.75
C SER A 129 2.60 -1.16 -19.24
N PRO A 130 1.70 -0.62 -18.39
CA PRO A 130 1.83 -0.75 -16.96
C PRO A 130 1.65 -2.21 -16.51
N ASP A 131 2.39 -2.61 -15.49
CA ASP A 131 2.14 -3.89 -14.82
C ASP A 131 0.94 -3.76 -13.85
N ARG A 132 -0.22 -4.22 -14.32
CA ARG A 132 -1.48 -4.20 -13.55
C ARG A 132 -1.40 -5.05 -12.28
N HIS A 133 -0.49 -6.03 -12.20
CA HIS A 133 -0.30 -6.83 -10.99
C HIS A 133 0.29 -6.01 -9.88
N VAL A 134 1.32 -5.22 -10.20
CA VAL A 134 1.94 -4.32 -9.23
C VAL A 134 0.91 -3.35 -8.67
N PHE A 135 -0.01 -2.84 -9.50
CA PHE A 135 -1.11 -2.01 -9.01
C PHE A 135 -2.05 -2.76 -8.07
N GLY A 136 -2.40 -4.01 -8.37
CA GLY A 136 -3.16 -4.86 -7.45
C GLY A 136 -2.46 -5.08 -6.11
N VAL A 137 -1.16 -5.34 -6.12
CA VAL A 137 -0.32 -5.48 -4.90
C VAL A 137 -0.28 -4.17 -4.12
N VAL A 138 -0.08 -3.04 -4.81
CA VAL A 138 -0.05 -1.72 -4.16
C VAL A 138 -1.38 -1.40 -3.50
N ALA A 139 -2.52 -1.64 -4.16
CA ALA A 139 -3.83 -1.46 -3.52
C ALA A 139 -3.97 -2.37 -2.30
N ALA A 140 -3.61 -3.65 -2.45
CA ALA A 140 -3.68 -4.64 -1.37
C ALA A 140 -2.88 -4.21 -0.14
N ILE A 141 -1.79 -3.46 -0.29
CA ILE A 141 -1.03 -2.92 0.85
C ILE A 141 -1.59 -1.57 1.31
N ALA A 142 -1.84 -0.64 0.38
CA ALA A 142 -2.20 0.73 0.72
C ALA A 142 -3.50 0.83 1.55
N ILE A 143 -4.50 0.03 1.18
CA ILE A 143 -5.82 0.10 1.81
C ILE A 143 -5.79 -0.44 3.25
N PRO A 144 -5.27 -1.67 3.52
CA PRO A 144 -5.17 -2.16 4.90
C PRO A 144 -4.21 -1.35 5.78
N VAL A 145 -3.14 -0.78 5.24
CA VAL A 145 -2.27 0.13 6.02
C VAL A 145 -2.99 1.42 6.35
N GLY A 146 -3.68 2.04 5.38
CA GLY A 146 -4.49 3.25 5.63
C GLY A 146 -5.61 3.00 6.64
N LEU A 147 -6.27 1.84 6.56
CA LEU A 147 -7.20 1.37 7.59
C LEU A 147 -6.51 1.25 8.94
N ALA A 148 -5.37 0.57 9.03
CA ALA A 148 -4.72 0.34 10.32
C ALA A 148 -4.32 1.66 11.00
N VAL A 149 -3.81 2.62 10.23
CA VAL A 149 -3.42 3.93 10.75
C VAL A 149 -4.65 4.70 11.28
N SER A 150 -5.87 4.50 10.77
CA SER A 150 -7.08 5.14 11.33
C SER A 150 -7.44 4.64 12.75
N PHE A 151 -6.88 3.51 13.17
CA PHE A 151 -7.04 2.97 14.53
C PHE A 151 -5.96 3.42 15.49
N VAL A 152 -4.95 4.16 15.02
CA VAL A 152 -3.96 4.77 15.89
C VAL A 152 -4.66 5.86 16.69
N THR A 153 -4.85 5.59 17.98
CA THR A 153 -5.45 6.52 18.94
C THR A 153 -4.53 6.70 20.12
N SER A 154 -4.47 7.91 20.68
CA SER A 154 -3.86 8.10 22.00
C SER A 154 -4.79 7.50 23.06
N GLY A 155 -4.27 6.57 23.87
CA GLY A 155 -5.02 6.00 24.99
C GLY A 155 -5.62 7.12 25.85
N ARG A 156 -6.94 7.09 26.10
CA ARG A 156 -7.67 8.10 26.88
C ARG A 156 -7.46 9.57 26.45
N ASN A 157 -7.28 9.85 25.15
CA ASN A 157 -7.10 11.21 24.61
C ASN A 157 -5.88 11.97 25.19
N ALA A 158 -4.86 11.25 25.67
CA ALA A 158 -3.69 11.88 26.29
C ALA A 158 -2.83 12.68 25.29
N GLU A 159 -2.90 12.36 23.99
CA GLU A 159 -2.08 12.97 22.94
C GLU A 159 -2.99 13.38 21.76
N PRO A 160 -3.56 14.60 21.78
CA PRO A 160 -4.44 15.07 20.72
C PRO A 160 -3.72 15.23 19.36
N GLU A 161 -2.39 15.37 19.37
CA GLU A 161 -1.56 15.56 18.18
C GLU A 161 -1.57 14.33 17.26
N LEU A 162 -1.68 13.13 17.83
CA LEU A 162 -1.76 11.88 17.06
C LEU A 162 -3.00 11.84 16.15
N VAL A 163 -4.15 12.29 16.66
CA VAL A 163 -5.41 12.31 15.90
C VAL A 163 -5.26 13.14 14.62
N TRP A 164 -4.61 14.30 14.74
CA TRP A 164 -4.38 15.19 13.61
C TRP A 164 -3.32 14.67 12.63
N ALA A 165 -2.36 13.89 13.11
CA ALA A 165 -1.31 13.30 12.27
C ALA A 165 -1.79 12.04 11.51
N VAL A 166 -2.78 11.31 12.02
CA VAL A 166 -3.39 10.15 11.37
C VAL A 166 -4.13 10.52 10.09
N LEU A 167 -4.94 11.60 10.12
CA LEU A 167 -5.75 12.05 8.98
C LEU A 167 -4.95 12.24 7.68
N PRO A 168 -3.83 12.99 7.65
CA PRO A 168 -3.06 13.16 6.43
C PRO A 168 -2.43 11.83 5.98
N VAL A 169 -1.98 10.95 6.88
CA VAL A 169 -1.44 9.63 6.48
C VAL A 169 -2.51 8.75 5.82
N VAL A 170 -3.73 8.75 6.36
CA VAL A 170 -4.89 8.09 5.74
C VAL A 170 -5.17 8.68 4.35
N ALA A 171 -5.16 10.00 4.23
CA ALA A 171 -5.39 10.68 2.95
C ALA A 171 -4.31 10.34 1.91
N LEU A 172 -3.05 10.17 2.31
CA LEU A 172 -1.97 9.72 1.42
C LEU A 172 -2.26 8.32 0.86
N HIS A 173 -2.66 7.37 1.70
CA HIS A 173 -3.03 6.02 1.27
C HIS A 173 -4.27 6.01 0.37
N ALA A 174 -5.25 6.87 0.65
CA ALA A 174 -6.39 7.10 -0.23
C ALA A 174 -5.98 7.61 -1.61
N GLY A 175 -5.03 8.55 -1.65
CA GLY A 175 -4.45 9.05 -2.89
C GLY A 175 -3.81 7.93 -3.72
N VAL A 176 -3.04 7.04 -3.09
CA VAL A 176 -2.46 5.85 -3.75
C VAL A 176 -3.57 4.93 -4.27
N GLY A 177 -4.53 4.57 -3.41
CA GLY A 177 -5.63 3.68 -3.75
C GLY A 177 -6.46 4.20 -4.93
N LEU A 178 -6.78 5.50 -4.95
CA LEU A 178 -7.50 6.16 -6.02
C LEU A 178 -6.73 6.07 -7.34
N VAL A 179 -5.44 6.43 -7.35
CA VAL A 179 -4.62 6.38 -8.57
C VAL A 179 -4.54 4.95 -9.11
N VAL A 180 -4.31 3.98 -8.23
CA VAL A 180 -4.28 2.56 -8.60
C VAL A 180 -5.61 2.11 -9.20
N ALA A 181 -6.73 2.45 -8.58
CA ALA A 181 -8.06 2.10 -9.07
C ALA A 181 -8.36 2.71 -10.45
N LEU A 182 -7.92 3.95 -10.68
CA LEU A 182 -8.05 4.60 -11.99
C LEU A 182 -7.18 3.95 -13.06
N GLU A 183 -5.98 3.50 -12.71
CA GLU A 183 -5.08 2.78 -13.62
C GLU A 183 -5.61 1.37 -13.95
N THR A 184 -6.20 0.67 -12.98
CA THR A 184 -6.81 -0.66 -13.20
C THR A 184 -8.12 -0.60 -13.98
N ALA A 185 -8.85 0.51 -13.94
CA ALA A 185 -10.13 0.71 -14.64
C ALA A 185 -10.03 0.81 -16.18
N THR A 186 -8.85 0.63 -16.78
CA THR A 186 -8.64 0.80 -18.23
C THR A 186 -9.16 -0.39 -19.07
N PRO A 187 -10.03 -0.18 -20.10
CA PRO A 187 -10.37 1.10 -20.74
C PRO A 187 -11.32 1.96 -19.91
N PHE A 188 -10.97 3.24 -19.86
CA PHE A 188 -11.55 4.24 -18.98
C PHE A 188 -12.95 4.64 -19.47
N THR A 189 -14.01 4.20 -18.78
CA THR A 189 -15.36 4.75 -18.99
C THR A 189 -15.68 5.76 -17.90
N ARG A 190 -16.44 6.83 -18.22
CA ARG A 190 -16.85 7.84 -17.24
C ARG A 190 -17.57 7.21 -16.03
N ALA A 191 -18.42 6.22 -16.28
CA ALA A 191 -19.14 5.51 -15.24
C ALA A 191 -18.21 4.76 -14.27
N ARG A 192 -17.16 4.08 -14.77
CA ARG A 192 -16.17 3.40 -13.92
C ARG A 192 -15.34 4.37 -13.12
N ALA A 193 -14.89 5.46 -13.74
CA ALA A 193 -14.12 6.49 -13.06
C ALA A 193 -14.94 7.16 -11.94
N MET A 194 -16.22 7.44 -12.20
CA MET A 194 -17.13 7.99 -11.19
C MET A 194 -17.36 6.99 -10.05
N ALA A 195 -17.62 5.71 -10.34
CA ALA A 195 -17.80 4.68 -9.30
C ALA A 195 -16.56 4.53 -8.40
N VAL A 196 -15.36 4.50 -9.00
CA VAL A 196 -14.08 4.46 -8.26
C VAL A 196 -13.92 5.69 -7.38
N THR A 197 -14.21 6.87 -7.93
CA THR A 197 -14.04 8.14 -7.20
C THR A 197 -15.01 8.20 -6.02
N VAL A 198 -16.27 7.82 -6.23
CA VAL A 198 -17.28 7.76 -5.17
C VAL A 198 -16.90 6.75 -4.09
N ALA A 199 -16.43 5.56 -4.47
CA ALA A 199 -15.98 4.56 -3.49
C ALA A 199 -14.78 5.04 -2.67
N ALA A 200 -13.80 5.70 -3.30
CA ALA A 200 -12.65 6.29 -2.62
C ALA A 200 -13.08 7.42 -1.67
N VAL A 201 -14.01 8.28 -2.08
CA VAL A 201 -14.55 9.35 -1.23
C VAL A 201 -15.30 8.77 -0.03
N ILE A 202 -16.16 7.76 -0.24
CA ILE A 202 -16.86 7.08 0.86
C ILE A 202 -15.86 6.48 1.84
N TRP A 203 -14.80 5.83 1.34
CA TRP A 203 -13.75 5.26 2.17
C TRP A 203 -13.03 6.33 3.00
N VAL A 204 -12.61 7.44 2.38
CA VAL A 204 -11.98 8.56 3.11
C VAL A 204 -12.91 9.16 4.15
N VAL A 205 -14.18 9.37 3.81
CA VAL A 205 -15.17 9.94 4.74
C VAL A 205 -15.41 9.00 5.91
N ALA A 206 -15.51 7.68 5.68
CA ALA A 206 -15.63 6.70 6.76
C ALA A 206 -14.45 6.78 7.72
N LEU A 207 -13.22 6.78 7.20
CA LEU A 207 -12.00 6.87 8.02
C LEU A 207 -11.91 8.21 8.76
N ALA A 208 -12.36 9.31 8.14
CA ALA A 208 -12.36 10.63 8.78
C ALA A 208 -13.40 10.71 9.91
N ILE A 209 -14.60 10.15 9.72
CA ILE A 209 -15.62 10.03 10.77
C ILE A 209 -15.08 9.20 11.93
N ARG A 210 -14.40 8.09 11.64
CA ARG A 210 -13.78 7.26 12.67
C ARG A 210 -12.68 7.96 13.44
N ALA A 211 -11.81 8.70 12.77
CA ALA A 211 -10.73 9.44 13.42
C ALA A 211 -11.25 10.41 14.51
N VAL A 212 -12.51 10.84 14.43
CA VAL A 212 -13.13 11.76 15.39
C VAL A 212 -14.18 11.11 16.31
N THR A 213 -14.49 9.82 16.13
CA THR A 213 -15.49 9.10 16.93
C THR A 213 -14.83 7.98 17.73
N THR A 214 -15.07 7.96 19.05
CA THR A 214 -14.46 6.98 19.98
C THR A 214 -15.42 5.90 20.46
N GLU A 215 -16.73 6.05 20.25
CA GLU A 215 -17.73 5.08 20.70
C GLU A 215 -17.74 3.80 19.84
N ASN A 216 -17.82 2.63 20.47
CA ASN A 216 -17.93 1.32 19.81
C ASN A 216 -16.80 1.01 18.80
N MET A 217 -15.55 1.25 19.20
CA MET A 217 -14.34 1.04 18.40
C MET A 217 -14.32 -0.30 17.63
N LEU A 218 -14.73 -1.39 18.29
CA LEU A 218 -14.73 -2.72 17.68
C LEU A 218 -15.73 -2.82 16.52
N ALA A 219 -16.95 -2.28 16.67
CA ALA A 219 -17.96 -2.31 15.63
C ALA A 219 -17.52 -1.50 14.41
N TRP A 220 -16.97 -0.31 14.64
CA TRP A 220 -16.42 0.52 13.57
C TRP A 220 -15.24 -0.17 12.87
N LEU A 221 -14.36 -0.85 13.60
CA LEU A 221 -13.26 -1.61 13.02
C LEU A 221 -13.73 -2.68 12.04
N TRP A 222 -14.78 -3.43 12.40
CA TRP A 222 -15.39 -4.41 11.48
C TRP A 222 -15.99 -3.75 10.24
N VAL A 223 -16.71 -2.64 10.41
CA VAL A 223 -17.33 -1.91 9.29
C VAL A 223 -16.26 -1.37 8.35
N GLU A 224 -15.22 -0.71 8.86
CA GLU A 224 -14.17 -0.12 8.03
C GLU A 224 -13.31 -1.17 7.34
N ALA A 225 -13.00 -2.27 8.03
CA ALA A 225 -12.29 -3.39 7.43
C ALA A 225 -13.11 -4.06 6.32
N ALA A 226 -14.43 -4.19 6.50
CA ALA A 226 -15.33 -4.69 5.47
C ALA A 226 -15.39 -3.72 4.27
N VAL A 227 -15.58 -2.42 4.50
CA VAL A 227 -15.58 -1.39 3.43
C VAL A 227 -14.24 -1.40 2.68
N SER A 228 -13.12 -1.54 3.39
CA SER A 228 -11.79 -1.65 2.81
C SER A 228 -11.64 -2.90 1.94
N GLY A 229 -12.15 -4.05 2.40
CA GLY A 229 -12.19 -5.29 1.62
C GLY A 229 -13.07 -5.18 0.37
N LEU A 230 -14.21 -4.50 0.47
CA LEU A 230 -15.08 -4.22 -0.68
C LEU A 230 -14.40 -3.30 -1.70
N LEU A 231 -13.70 -2.25 -1.24
CA LEU A 231 -12.93 -1.37 -2.11
C LEU A 231 -11.83 -2.14 -2.85
N LEU A 232 -11.05 -2.96 -2.13
CA LEU A 232 -10.02 -3.82 -2.71
C LEU A 232 -10.58 -4.75 -3.78
N THR A 233 -11.69 -5.41 -3.45
CA THR A 233 -12.35 -6.30 -4.41
C THR A 233 -12.82 -5.49 -5.63
N GLY A 234 -13.39 -4.30 -5.42
CA GLY A 234 -13.73 -3.32 -6.47
C GLY A 234 -12.57 -2.99 -7.41
N ILE A 235 -11.37 -2.78 -6.86
CA ILE A 235 -10.16 -2.51 -7.65
C ILE A 235 -9.76 -3.75 -8.47
N TRP A 236 -9.84 -4.94 -7.89
CA TRP A 236 -9.61 -6.19 -8.62
C TRP A 236 -10.65 -6.47 -9.71
N TRP A 237 -11.93 -6.11 -9.49
CA TRP A 237 -13.00 -6.19 -10.48
C TRP A 237 -12.66 -5.45 -11.76
N LEU A 238 -12.20 -4.22 -11.59
CA LEU A 238 -11.86 -3.34 -12.70
C LEU A 238 -10.76 -3.93 -13.58
N GLY A 239 -9.85 -4.71 -12.99
CA GLY A 239 -8.83 -5.46 -13.70
C GLY A 239 -9.31 -6.75 -14.38
N ARG A 240 -10.49 -7.30 -14.04
CA ARG A 240 -11.01 -8.61 -14.52
C ARG A 240 -12.39 -8.48 -15.17
N SER A 241 -12.46 -7.83 -16.33
CA SER A 241 -13.72 -7.58 -17.05
C SER A 241 -14.53 -8.83 -17.43
N GLN A 242 -13.90 -10.01 -17.48
CA GLN A 242 -14.54 -11.27 -17.92
C GLN A 242 -15.05 -12.18 -16.80
N ALA A 243 -14.88 -11.81 -15.53
CA ALA A 243 -15.36 -12.66 -14.44
C ALA A 243 -16.90 -12.69 -14.39
N THR A 244 -17.45 -13.88 -14.16
CA THR A 244 -18.88 -14.20 -14.11
C THR A 244 -19.56 -13.56 -12.90
N PRO A 245 -20.89 -13.33 -12.91
CA PRO A 245 -21.63 -12.78 -11.76
C PRO A 245 -21.35 -13.50 -10.43
N TRP A 246 -21.27 -14.84 -10.44
CA TRP A 246 -21.03 -15.64 -9.24
C TRP A 246 -19.62 -15.53 -8.71
N GLU A 247 -18.62 -15.52 -9.60
CA GLU A 247 -17.26 -15.15 -9.23
C GLU A 247 -17.25 -13.74 -8.62
N ARG A 248 -18.15 -12.85 -9.08
CA ARG A 248 -18.29 -11.51 -8.49
C ARG A 248 -18.78 -11.45 -7.09
N THR A 249 -19.88 -12.12 -6.85
CA THR A 249 -20.46 -12.22 -5.52
C THR A 249 -19.51 -12.94 -4.58
N GLY A 250 -18.92 -14.06 -5.01
CA GLY A 250 -18.00 -14.86 -4.21
C GLY A 250 -16.74 -14.10 -3.79
N MET A 251 -16.04 -13.44 -4.73
CA MET A 251 -14.85 -12.66 -4.40
C MET A 251 -15.17 -11.40 -3.60
N THR A 252 -16.32 -10.76 -3.82
CA THR A 252 -16.73 -9.57 -3.03
C THR A 252 -17.05 -9.95 -1.60
N PHE A 253 -17.77 -11.07 -1.41
CA PHE A 253 -18.03 -11.63 -0.08
C PHE A 253 -16.73 -12.07 0.60
N ALA A 254 -15.86 -12.78 -0.13
CA ALA A 254 -14.56 -13.20 0.37
C ALA A 254 -13.68 -12.00 0.74
N GLY A 255 -13.58 -10.96 -0.09
CA GLY A 255 -12.80 -9.76 0.23
C GLY A 255 -13.34 -9.01 1.43
N GLY A 256 -14.67 -8.85 1.52
CA GLY A 256 -15.33 -8.19 2.65
C GLY A 256 -15.17 -8.93 3.98
N LEU A 257 -15.03 -10.26 3.97
CA LEU A 257 -14.87 -11.07 5.19
C LEU A 257 -13.40 -11.42 5.51
N MET A 258 -12.60 -11.75 4.50
CA MET A 258 -11.20 -12.14 4.67
C MET A 258 -10.33 -10.96 5.08
N THR A 259 -10.61 -9.75 4.57
CA THR A 259 -9.84 -8.55 4.95
C THR A 259 -9.93 -8.30 6.46
N PRO A 260 -11.12 -8.19 7.09
CA PRO A 260 -11.19 -8.08 8.54
C PRO A 260 -10.60 -9.30 9.25
N ALA A 261 -10.94 -10.52 8.83
CA ALA A 261 -10.45 -11.73 9.51
C ALA A 261 -8.92 -11.82 9.54
N LEU A 262 -8.25 -11.51 8.42
CA LEU A 262 -6.79 -11.45 8.34
C LEU A 262 -6.23 -10.30 9.17
N PHE A 263 -6.84 -9.12 9.10
CA PHE A 263 -6.41 -7.96 9.85
C PHE A 263 -6.44 -8.22 11.36
N PHE A 264 -7.57 -8.70 11.88
CA PHE A 264 -7.71 -9.07 13.29
C PHE A 264 -6.81 -10.23 13.69
N GLY A 265 -6.72 -11.26 12.86
CA GLY A 265 -5.85 -12.41 13.13
C GLY A 265 -4.38 -12.01 13.22
N LEU A 266 -3.91 -11.13 12.33
CA LEU A 266 -2.54 -10.64 12.33
C LEU A 266 -2.28 -9.63 13.44
N LEU A 267 -3.24 -8.75 13.74
CA LEU A 267 -3.16 -7.85 14.89
C LEU A 267 -3.03 -8.64 16.20
N PHE A 268 -3.87 -9.66 16.37
CA PHE A 268 -3.83 -10.59 17.50
C PHE A 268 -2.49 -11.35 17.53
N ALA A 269 -2.01 -11.86 16.39
CA ALA A 269 -0.73 -12.55 16.31
C ALA A 269 0.45 -11.63 16.67
N THR A 270 0.46 -10.37 16.20
CA THR A 270 1.52 -9.41 16.54
C THR A 270 1.54 -9.10 18.03
N SER A 271 0.36 -9.03 18.68
CA SER A 271 0.21 -8.82 20.11
C SER A 271 0.65 -10.04 20.93
N VAL A 272 0.13 -11.23 20.60
CA VAL A 272 0.38 -12.47 21.38
C VAL A 272 1.80 -12.99 21.25
N PHE A 273 2.37 -12.93 20.04
CA PHE A 273 3.74 -13.42 19.81
C PHE A 273 4.81 -12.35 20.04
N ASP A 274 4.39 -11.15 20.45
CA ASP A 274 5.28 -10.03 20.76
C ASP A 274 6.32 -9.80 19.65
N LEU A 275 5.84 -9.81 18.40
CA LEU A 275 6.71 -9.81 17.21
C LEU A 275 7.54 -8.52 17.10
N LEU A 276 7.12 -7.47 17.81
CA LEU A 276 7.70 -6.13 17.73
C LEU A 276 8.58 -5.78 18.92
N SER A 277 8.51 -6.54 20.03
CA SER A 277 9.43 -6.44 21.16
C SER A 277 10.90 -6.27 20.76
N PRO A 278 11.45 -7.04 19.81
CA PRO A 278 12.85 -6.86 19.40
C PRO A 278 13.12 -5.50 18.78
N LEU A 279 12.20 -5.00 17.93
CA LEU A 279 12.31 -3.70 17.27
C LEU A 279 12.15 -2.56 18.29
N THR A 280 11.23 -2.70 19.23
CA THR A 280 11.05 -1.80 20.36
C THR A 280 12.31 -1.67 21.20
N ARG A 281 12.92 -2.80 21.58
CA ARG A 281 14.18 -2.79 22.34
C ARG A 281 15.33 -2.18 21.55
N TRP A 282 15.38 -2.42 20.24
CA TRP A 282 16.39 -1.81 19.36
C TRP A 282 16.24 -0.28 19.28
N ALA A 283 15.01 0.20 19.21
CA ALA A 283 14.68 1.63 19.31
C ALA A 283 15.01 2.22 20.70
N GLY A 284 15.30 1.38 21.69
CA GLY A 284 15.66 1.80 23.05
C GLY A 284 14.48 1.88 24.01
N SER A 285 13.28 1.43 23.61
CA SER A 285 12.08 1.46 24.45
C SER A 285 11.88 0.13 25.21
N VAL A 286 11.13 0.17 26.30
CA VAL A 286 10.69 -1.02 27.04
C VAL A 286 9.37 -1.51 26.45
N PRO A 287 9.24 -2.80 26.10
CA PRO A 287 7.96 -3.36 25.64
C PRO A 287 6.85 -3.17 26.68
N GLY A 288 5.64 -2.87 26.20
CA GLY A 288 4.47 -2.65 27.06
C GLY A 288 3.98 -3.93 27.73
N ILE A 289 3.26 -3.79 28.85
CA ILE A 289 2.70 -4.95 29.58
C ILE A 289 1.56 -5.59 28.76
N ASP A 290 0.86 -4.79 27.96
CA ASP A 290 -0.25 -5.23 27.10
C ASP A 290 0.21 -5.70 25.70
N GLY A 291 1.53 -5.82 25.48
CA GLY A 291 2.15 -6.27 24.25
C GLY A 291 2.36 -5.15 23.22
N ASP A 292 3.43 -5.25 22.45
CA ASP A 292 3.79 -4.25 21.45
C ASP A 292 2.94 -4.39 20.18
N VAL A 293 1.80 -3.71 20.16
CA VAL A 293 0.89 -3.71 19.00
C VAL A 293 1.24 -2.56 18.05
N SER A 294 1.69 -2.88 16.82
CA SER A 294 1.75 -1.91 15.72
C SER A 294 0.59 -2.16 14.76
N TRP A 295 -0.29 -1.18 14.68
CA TRP A 295 -1.40 -1.20 13.73
C TRP A 295 -0.86 -1.23 12.30
N THR A 296 0.11 -0.39 11.99
CA THR A 296 0.70 -0.28 10.64
C THR A 296 1.31 -1.61 10.18
N THR A 297 1.99 -2.32 11.08
CA THR A 297 2.56 -3.64 10.79
C THR A 297 1.46 -4.67 10.51
N ALA A 298 0.40 -4.71 11.33
CA ALA A 298 -0.74 -5.58 11.08
C ALA A 298 -1.40 -5.27 9.72
N GLY A 299 -1.56 -3.99 9.37
CA GLY A 299 -2.05 -3.54 8.07
C GLY A 299 -1.14 -3.99 6.92
N LEU A 300 0.18 -3.81 7.06
CA LEU A 300 1.17 -4.22 6.06
C LEU A 300 1.15 -5.74 5.83
N LEU A 301 1.18 -6.54 6.90
CA LEU A 301 1.12 -8.00 6.82
C LEU A 301 -0.21 -8.48 6.21
N THR A 302 -1.31 -7.82 6.55
CA THR A 302 -2.63 -8.11 5.95
C THR A 302 -2.57 -7.87 4.45
N GLY A 303 -2.03 -6.73 4.04
CA GLY A 303 -1.93 -6.39 2.64
C GLY A 303 -0.99 -7.29 1.85
N LEU A 304 0.15 -7.66 2.42
CA LEU A 304 1.08 -8.64 1.84
C LEU A 304 0.43 -10.02 1.70
N SER A 305 -0.36 -10.46 2.70
CA SER A 305 -1.09 -11.73 2.66
C SER A 305 -2.15 -11.74 1.56
N LEU A 306 -2.91 -10.66 1.43
CA LEU A 306 -3.90 -10.47 0.36
C LEU A 306 -3.23 -10.43 -1.02
N ALA A 307 -2.13 -9.71 -1.15
CA ALA A 307 -1.33 -9.66 -2.37
C ALA A 307 -0.80 -11.05 -2.75
N PHE A 308 -0.26 -11.80 -1.79
CA PHE A 308 0.24 -13.15 -2.02
C PHE A 308 -0.87 -14.12 -2.48
N GLY A 309 -2.04 -14.11 -1.80
CA GLY A 309 -3.19 -14.93 -2.21
C GLY A 309 -3.69 -14.59 -3.62
N ALA A 310 -3.67 -13.31 -4.00
CA ALA A 310 -4.03 -12.89 -5.35
C ALA A 310 -3.03 -13.37 -6.41
N LEU A 311 -1.74 -13.49 -6.06
CA LEU A 311 -0.70 -13.98 -6.96
C LEU A 311 -0.76 -15.50 -7.16
N THR A 312 -1.06 -16.28 -6.11
CA THR A 312 -1.10 -17.75 -6.18
C THR A 312 -2.29 -18.27 -6.98
N THR A 313 -3.46 -17.65 -6.88
CA THR A 313 -4.66 -18.06 -7.65
C THR A 313 -4.51 -17.90 -9.18
N ARG A 314 -3.46 -17.20 -9.65
CA ARG A 314 -3.20 -16.94 -11.07
C ARG A 314 -2.40 -18.05 -11.76
N SER A 315 -1.50 -18.74 -11.05
CA SER A 315 -0.68 -19.80 -11.65
C SER A 315 -1.53 -20.92 -12.23
N ASP A 316 -2.68 -21.18 -11.62
CA ASP A 316 -3.55 -22.31 -11.97
C ASP A 316 -4.44 -22.02 -13.18
N GLY A 317 -4.85 -20.76 -13.38
CA GLY A 317 -5.69 -20.36 -14.51
C GLY A 317 -4.94 -20.30 -15.84
N SER A 318 -3.70 -19.81 -15.84
CA SER A 318 -2.90 -19.64 -17.07
C SER A 318 -2.47 -20.97 -17.71
N ARG A 319 -2.33 -22.04 -16.92
CA ARG A 319 -2.02 -23.38 -17.43
C ARG A 319 -3.21 -24.07 -18.09
N ARG A 320 -4.44 -23.76 -17.67
CA ARG A 320 -5.66 -24.41 -18.22
C ARG A 320 -6.09 -23.88 -19.57
N THR A 321 -5.63 -22.68 -19.96
CA THR A 321 -5.99 -22.06 -21.24
C THR A 321 -4.94 -22.23 -22.34
N ALA A 322 -3.78 -22.84 -22.03
CA ALA A 322 -2.90 -23.29 -23.10
C ALA A 322 -3.66 -24.39 -23.86
N PRO A 323 -3.98 -24.20 -25.15
CA PRO A 323 -4.57 -25.26 -25.94
C PRO A 323 -3.69 -26.50 -25.77
N PRO A 324 -4.25 -27.71 -25.59
CA PRO A 324 -3.43 -28.92 -25.61
C PRO A 324 -2.55 -28.82 -26.86
N ALA A 325 -1.23 -28.79 -26.67
CA ALA A 325 -0.28 -28.72 -27.76
C ALA A 325 -0.73 -29.79 -28.74
N SER A 326 -1.23 -29.37 -29.92
CA SER A 326 -1.81 -30.32 -30.83
C SER A 326 -0.68 -31.29 -31.13
N THR A 327 -0.88 -32.54 -30.73
CA THR A 327 -0.09 -33.68 -31.18
C THR A 327 -0.41 -33.81 -32.67
N ALA A 328 0.10 -32.88 -33.46
CA ALA A 328 0.21 -32.97 -34.89
C ALA A 328 1.34 -33.96 -35.21
N THR A 329 1.20 -35.18 -34.71
CA THR A 329 1.70 -36.37 -35.40
C THR A 329 0.76 -36.60 -36.57
N GLY A 330 1.00 -35.86 -37.65
CA GLY A 330 0.38 -36.06 -38.95
C GLY A 330 1.47 -36.05 -40.02
N PRO A 331 1.50 -37.01 -40.95
CA PRO A 331 2.73 -37.45 -41.61
C PRO A 331 3.19 -36.51 -42.71
N HIS A 332 4.50 -36.53 -42.95
CA HIS A 332 5.10 -36.29 -44.25
C HIS A 332 4.23 -36.84 -45.40
N HIS A 333 3.50 -35.98 -46.09
CA HIS A 333 3.11 -36.25 -47.46
C HIS A 333 3.47 -35.07 -48.36
N ALA A 334 4.42 -35.39 -49.23
CA ALA A 334 4.97 -34.62 -50.30
C ALA A 334 3.92 -33.89 -51.15
N ARG A 335 4.23 -32.65 -51.51
CA ARG A 335 3.89 -32.10 -52.82
C ARG A 335 5.01 -31.17 -53.29
N ALA A 336 6.02 -31.80 -53.88
CA ALA A 336 6.89 -31.12 -54.83
C ALA A 336 6.06 -30.85 -56.10
N GLY A 337 5.37 -29.71 -56.11
CA GLY A 337 4.60 -29.19 -57.23
C GLY A 337 5.45 -28.23 -58.05
N THR A 338 6.01 -28.78 -59.12
CA THR A 338 6.70 -28.15 -60.25
C THR A 338 6.01 -26.92 -60.87
N ARG A 339 6.89 -26.07 -61.45
CA ARG A 339 6.71 -25.16 -62.61
C ARG A 339 5.98 -23.83 -62.42
N ALA A 340 6.78 -22.76 -62.37
CA ALA A 340 6.49 -21.52 -63.06
C ALA A 340 7.61 -21.23 -64.06
N THR A 341 7.39 -21.62 -65.31
CA THR A 341 8.12 -21.10 -66.47
C THR A 341 7.43 -19.80 -66.92
N ALA A 342 8.16 -18.68 -66.89
CA ALA A 342 7.92 -17.57 -67.81
C ALA A 342 8.21 -18.05 -69.25
N PRO A 343 7.56 -17.50 -70.30
CA PRO A 343 8.20 -16.36 -70.97
C PRO A 343 7.25 -15.35 -71.70
N THR A 344 7.70 -14.08 -71.71
CA THR A 344 7.71 -13.05 -72.77
C THR A 344 6.58 -12.81 -73.80
N ARG A 345 6.43 -11.49 -74.06
CA ARG A 345 5.97 -10.75 -75.29
C ARG A 345 4.45 -10.72 -75.52
N THR A 346 3.84 -9.60 -75.90
CA THR A 346 4.29 -8.44 -76.72
C THR A 346 3.92 -7.10 -76.12
#